data_AF-A0A9W8LYD8-F1
#
_entry.id   AF-A0A9W8LYD8-F1
#
_cell.length_a   1.000
_cell.length_b   1.000
_cell.length_c   1.000
_cell.angle_alpha   90.00
_cell.angle_beta   90.00
_cell.angle_gamma   90.00
#
_symmetry.space_group_name_H-M   'P 1'
#
loop_
_entity.id
_entity.type
_entity.pdbx_description
1 polymer ?
#
loop_
_entity_poly.entity_id
_entity_poly.type
_entity_poly.pdbx_seq_one_letter_code
_entity_poly.pdbx_strand_id
1 'polypeptide(L)'
;MPPRLLPVCDFFNAAGANVGACLTTEYSFIDTIGAHGSLLWDWNDESVKTLNNPYAAFPSQHTIFAAWCALTWIHLFGPASPTLPVRSVRYWLRAVLRWGIVVYPMVTIYCIVVTANHYISDALGGLVVLAFSYAAVHFYYVFKSRSYVASRTPLTSPLPY
;
A
#
# COMPACT_ATOMS: atom_id res chain seq x y z
N MET A 1 6.33 -6.16 -8.50
CA MET A 1 7.77 -6.45 -8.30
C MET A 1 8.45 -5.13 -8.08
N PRO A 2 9.39 -5.01 -7.14
CA PRO A 2 9.75 -3.70 -6.66
C PRO A 2 10.58 -2.92 -7.70
N PRO A 3 10.45 -1.61 -7.76
CA PRO A 3 11.46 -0.75 -8.40
C PRO A 3 12.86 -0.96 -7.83
N ARG A 4 13.89 -0.68 -8.62
CA ARG A 4 15.30 -0.78 -8.20
C ARG A 4 15.93 0.60 -8.32
N LEU A 5 16.13 1.31 -7.20
CA LEU A 5 16.77 2.62 -7.17
C LEU A 5 18.29 2.47 -7.23
N LEU A 6 18.77 1.91 -8.33
CA LEU A 6 20.18 1.66 -8.48
C LEU A 6 20.87 2.61 -9.43
N PRO A 7 22.09 3.02 -9.07
CA PRO A 7 22.94 3.79 -9.97
C PRO A 7 23.53 2.92 -11.09
N VAL A 8 23.37 1.59 -11.04
CA VAL A 8 23.88 0.68 -12.09
C VAL A 8 22.87 0.51 -13.25
N CYS A 9 23.37 0.02 -14.38
CA CYS A 9 22.57 -0.36 -15.54
C CYS A 9 22.87 -1.79 -16.01
N ASP A 10 22.75 -2.70 -15.05
CA ASP A 10 22.96 -4.16 -15.16
C ASP A 10 21.65 -4.95 -15.35
N PHE A 11 20.51 -4.27 -15.27
CA PHE A 11 19.19 -4.86 -15.50
C PHE A 11 18.90 -4.87 -17.00
N PHE A 12 18.20 -5.88 -17.53
CA PHE A 12 17.84 -5.91 -18.94
C PHE A 12 16.33 -6.09 -19.13
N ASN A 13 15.78 -5.46 -20.15
CA ASN A 13 14.37 -5.62 -20.51
C ASN A 13 14.16 -6.86 -21.42
N ALA A 14 12.90 -7.14 -21.77
CA ALA A 14 12.55 -8.25 -22.67
C ALA A 14 13.18 -8.15 -24.09
N ALA A 15 13.69 -6.97 -24.47
CA ALA A 15 14.43 -6.76 -25.71
C ALA A 15 15.95 -6.93 -25.56
N GLY A 16 16.43 -7.34 -24.37
CA GLY A 16 17.86 -7.52 -24.07
C GLY A 16 18.65 -6.21 -23.88
N ALA A 17 17.98 -5.06 -23.84
CA ALA A 17 18.62 -3.78 -23.62
C ALA A 17 18.87 -3.56 -22.12
N ASN A 18 20.08 -3.14 -21.77
CA ASN A 18 20.42 -2.71 -20.41
C ASN A 18 19.63 -1.47 -20.03
N VAL A 19 19.06 -1.46 -18.83
CA VAL A 19 18.21 -0.41 -18.26
C VAL A 19 18.63 -0.13 -16.82
N GLY A 20 18.35 1.08 -16.34
CA GLY A 20 18.84 1.60 -15.07
C GLY A 20 19.34 3.02 -15.20
N ALA A 21 19.85 3.60 -14.11
CA ALA A 21 20.25 5.01 -14.10
C ALA A 21 21.65 5.25 -14.72
N CYS A 22 22.56 4.27 -14.69
CA CYS A 22 23.98 4.44 -15.06
C CYS A 22 24.69 5.63 -14.35
N LEU A 23 24.32 5.93 -13.11
CA LEU A 23 24.86 7.01 -12.27
C LEU A 23 25.81 6.49 -11.17
N THR A 24 26.59 5.43 -11.46
CA THR A 24 27.47 4.74 -10.49
C THR A 24 28.51 5.66 -9.84
N THR A 25 28.84 6.77 -10.48
CA THR A 25 29.77 7.79 -9.97
C THR A 25 29.11 8.84 -9.10
N GLU A 26 27.79 9.01 -9.17
CA GLU A 26 27.06 10.10 -8.50
C GLU A 26 26.37 9.63 -7.20
N TYR A 27 25.93 8.38 -7.15
CA TYR A 27 25.19 7.83 -6.01
C TYR A 27 25.77 6.48 -5.57
N SER A 28 25.83 6.27 -4.26
CA SER A 28 26.50 5.10 -3.64
C SER A 28 25.50 4.15 -2.96
N PHE A 29 24.26 4.08 -3.43
CA PHE A 29 23.25 3.20 -2.85
C PHE A 29 23.60 1.73 -3.11
N ILE A 30 23.50 0.91 -2.06
CA ILE A 30 23.66 -0.54 -2.13
C ILE A 30 22.28 -1.17 -2.06
N ASP A 31 21.91 -1.90 -3.11
CA ASP A 31 20.77 -2.81 -3.08
C ASP A 31 21.14 -4.03 -2.25
N THR A 32 20.61 -4.11 -1.04
CA THR A 32 20.91 -5.21 -0.11
C THR A 32 20.42 -6.55 -0.63
N ILE A 33 19.38 -6.59 -1.47
CA ILE A 33 18.92 -7.84 -2.09
C ILE A 33 19.96 -8.31 -3.11
N GLY A 34 20.46 -7.42 -3.97
CA GLY A 34 21.54 -7.76 -4.90
C GLY A 34 22.87 -8.08 -4.21
N ALA A 35 23.17 -7.43 -3.08
CA ALA A 35 24.43 -7.61 -2.35
C ALA A 35 24.45 -8.85 -1.44
N HIS A 36 23.32 -9.20 -0.82
CA HIS A 36 23.24 -10.26 0.19
C HIS A 36 22.27 -11.39 -0.17
N GLY A 37 21.52 -11.25 -1.26
CA GLY A 37 20.43 -12.15 -1.64
C GLY A 37 19.14 -11.90 -0.88
N SER A 38 18.03 -12.47 -1.39
CA SER A 38 16.80 -12.65 -0.62
C SER A 38 16.51 -14.13 -0.40
N LEU A 39 15.58 -14.44 0.50
CA LEU A 39 15.22 -15.83 0.84
C LEU A 39 14.57 -16.59 -0.35
N LEU A 40 13.94 -15.88 -1.29
CA LEU A 40 13.06 -16.50 -2.29
C LEU A 40 13.46 -16.22 -3.74
N TRP A 41 14.25 -15.18 -4.00
CA TRP A 41 14.61 -14.75 -5.35
C TRP A 41 15.82 -13.79 -5.33
N ASP A 42 16.49 -13.64 -6.48
CA ASP A 42 17.52 -12.61 -6.68
C ASP A 42 17.23 -11.79 -7.95
N TRP A 43 17.73 -10.56 -8.01
CA TRP A 43 17.64 -9.69 -9.19
C TRP A 43 18.34 -10.27 -10.41
N ASN A 44 19.23 -11.24 -10.23
CA ASN A 44 19.89 -11.94 -11.32
C ASN A 44 19.03 -12.98 -12.04
N ASP A 45 17.89 -13.35 -11.46
CA ASP A 45 16.98 -14.33 -12.06
C ASP A 45 16.38 -13.80 -13.37
N GLU A 46 16.46 -14.61 -14.44
CA GLU A 46 16.00 -14.20 -15.79
C GLU A 46 14.50 -13.88 -15.82
N SER A 47 13.69 -14.63 -15.09
CA SER A 47 12.25 -14.37 -14.93
C SER A 47 11.99 -13.03 -14.23
N VAL A 48 12.82 -12.67 -13.25
CA VAL A 48 12.76 -11.40 -12.53
C VAL A 48 13.19 -10.26 -13.44
N LYS A 49 14.15 -10.45 -14.36
CA LYS A 49 14.58 -9.40 -15.30
C LYS A 49 13.58 -9.14 -16.41
N THR A 50 13.03 -10.21 -17.00
CA THR A 50 12.15 -10.12 -18.18
C THR A 50 10.74 -9.61 -17.87
N LEU A 51 10.19 -9.93 -16.70
CA LEU A 51 8.80 -9.58 -16.35
C LEU A 51 8.67 -8.23 -15.63
N ASN A 52 9.78 -7.53 -15.38
CA ASN A 52 9.84 -6.39 -14.49
C ASN A 52 10.00 -5.03 -15.14
N ASN A 53 9.35 -4.05 -14.52
CA ASN A 53 9.57 -2.65 -14.80
C ASN A 53 10.43 -2.02 -13.69
N PRO A 54 11.74 -1.84 -13.90
CA PRO A 54 12.63 -1.25 -12.89
C PRO A 54 12.30 0.22 -12.60
N TYR A 55 11.54 0.89 -13.47
CA TYR A 55 11.15 2.29 -13.33
C TYR A 55 9.83 2.51 -12.60
N ALA A 56 9.08 1.44 -12.26
CA ALA A 56 7.77 1.53 -11.63
C ALA A 56 7.85 1.80 -10.11
N ALA A 57 8.61 2.83 -9.72
CA ALA A 57 8.87 3.13 -8.31
C ALA A 57 7.80 3.97 -7.64
N PHE A 58 7.26 4.93 -8.38
CA PHE A 58 6.32 5.90 -7.85
C PHE A 58 4.92 5.67 -8.44
N PRO A 59 3.86 5.60 -7.61
CA PRO A 59 3.84 5.61 -6.14
C PRO A 59 4.11 4.21 -5.53
N SER A 60 4.48 4.15 -4.25
CA SER A 60 4.77 2.87 -3.58
C SER A 60 3.53 2.01 -3.35
N GLN A 61 3.37 0.94 -4.13
CA GLN A 61 2.29 -0.04 -3.94
C GLN A 61 2.39 -0.78 -2.58
N HIS A 62 3.61 -1.04 -2.10
CA HIS A 62 3.83 -1.63 -0.77
C HIS A 62 3.21 -0.77 0.33
N THR A 63 3.44 0.54 0.25
CA THR A 63 2.90 1.51 1.20
C THR A 63 1.38 1.59 1.09
N ILE A 64 0.83 1.64 -0.13
CA ILE A 64 -0.63 1.66 -0.36
C ILE A 64 -1.28 0.43 0.28
N PHE A 65 -0.77 -0.77 -0.02
CA PHE A 65 -1.36 -2.01 0.48
C PHE A 65 -1.25 -2.12 2.00
N ALA A 66 -0.07 -1.81 2.57
CA ALA A 66 0.12 -1.89 4.02
C ALA A 66 -0.75 -0.90 4.79
N ALA A 67 -0.87 0.34 4.30
CA ALA A 67 -1.74 1.35 4.89
C ALA A 67 -3.22 1.01 4.71
N TRP A 68 -3.62 0.44 3.56
CA TRP A 68 -5.00 -0.04 3.34
C TRP A 68 -5.37 -1.19 4.29
N CYS A 69 -4.47 -2.13 4.54
CA CYS A 69 -4.65 -3.18 5.54
C CYS A 69 -4.83 -2.57 6.95
N ALA A 70 -4.03 -1.56 7.31
CA ALA A 70 -4.17 -0.84 8.57
C ALA A 70 -5.54 -0.14 8.71
N LEU A 71 -6.01 0.54 7.66
CA LEU A 71 -7.36 1.13 7.61
C LEU A 71 -8.46 0.07 7.74
N THR A 72 -8.30 -1.06 7.05
CA THR A 72 -9.23 -2.18 7.13
C THR A 72 -9.30 -2.74 8.55
N TRP A 73 -8.16 -2.88 9.22
CA TRP A 73 -8.12 -3.26 10.64
C TRP A 73 -8.79 -2.24 11.57
N ILE A 74 -8.62 -0.94 11.32
CA ILE A 74 -9.35 0.09 12.06
C ILE A 74 -10.86 -0.08 11.88
N HIS A 75 -11.33 -0.34 10.66
CA HIS A 75 -12.76 -0.51 10.38
C HIS A 75 -13.33 -1.81 10.99
N LEU A 76 -12.58 -2.91 10.97
CA LEU A 76 -13.04 -4.22 11.45
C LEU A 76 -12.86 -4.42 12.97
N PHE A 77 -11.81 -3.84 13.56
CA PHE A 77 -11.42 -4.07 14.95
C PHE A 77 -11.27 -2.76 15.75
N GLY A 78 -11.70 -1.63 15.20
CA GLY A 78 -11.75 -0.36 15.91
C GLY A 78 -12.87 -0.32 16.95
N PRO A 79 -12.84 0.68 17.86
CA PRO A 79 -13.87 0.85 18.88
C PRO A 79 -15.27 1.12 18.31
N ALA A 80 -15.36 1.59 17.06
CA ALA A 80 -16.60 1.84 16.35
C ALA A 80 -16.98 0.70 15.37
N SER A 81 -16.28 -0.44 15.39
CA SER A 81 -16.57 -1.56 14.48
C SER A 81 -17.94 -2.18 14.78
N PRO A 82 -18.81 -2.33 13.77
CA PRO A 82 -20.11 -2.99 13.92
C PRO A 82 -20.03 -4.52 13.84
N THR A 83 -18.92 -5.09 13.35
CA THR A 83 -18.83 -6.52 12.99
C THR A 83 -18.26 -7.40 14.09
N LEU A 84 -17.38 -6.88 14.95
CA LEU A 84 -16.75 -7.64 16.03
C LEU A 84 -16.74 -6.84 17.33
N PRO A 85 -17.41 -7.30 18.40
CA PRO A 85 -17.19 -6.75 19.72
C PRO A 85 -15.78 -7.12 20.16
N VAL A 86 -14.81 -6.25 19.86
CA VAL A 86 -13.42 -6.36 20.32
C VAL A 86 -13.36 -6.53 21.84
N ARG A 87 -14.41 -6.07 22.54
CA ARG A 87 -14.65 -6.24 23.97
C ARG A 87 -14.74 -7.71 24.44
N SER A 88 -14.94 -8.68 23.53
CA SER A 88 -14.94 -10.12 23.79
C SER A 88 -13.56 -10.78 23.60
N VAL A 89 -12.66 -10.11 22.88
CA VAL A 89 -11.32 -10.61 22.56
C VAL A 89 -10.40 -10.46 23.77
N ARG A 90 -9.50 -11.41 24.04
CA ARG A 90 -8.52 -11.31 25.14
C ARG A 90 -7.70 -10.02 25.04
N TYR A 91 -7.41 -9.38 26.17
CA TYR A 91 -6.71 -8.07 26.22
C TYR A 91 -5.41 -8.04 25.38
N TRP A 92 -4.58 -9.08 25.47
CA TRP A 92 -3.34 -9.21 24.71
C TRP A 92 -3.54 -9.20 23.20
N LEU A 93 -4.56 -9.90 22.69
CA LEU A 93 -4.89 -9.93 21.26
C LEU A 93 -5.33 -8.54 20.76
N ARG A 94 -6.03 -7.76 21.61
CA ARG A 94 -6.37 -6.36 21.27
C ARG A 94 -5.13 -5.49 21.17
N ALA A 95 -4.18 -5.68 22.08
CA ALA A 95 -2.92 -4.96 22.05
C ALA A 95 -2.16 -5.28 20.75
N VAL A 96 -2.02 -6.56 20.39
CA VAL A 96 -1.37 -6.99 19.14
C VAL A 96 -2.05 -6.39 17.92
N LEU A 97 -3.39 -6.46 17.83
CA LEU A 97 -4.14 -5.87 16.70
C LEU A 97 -3.93 -4.35 16.62
N ARG A 98 -3.95 -3.64 17.75
CA ARG A 98 -3.73 -2.19 17.79
C ARG A 98 -2.31 -1.80 17.39
N TRP A 99 -1.32 -2.52 17.90
CA TRP A 99 0.08 -2.31 17.51
C TRP A 99 0.29 -2.64 16.04
N GLY A 100 -0.36 -3.70 15.53
CA GLY A 100 -0.28 -4.11 14.12
C GLY A 100 -0.69 -2.99 13.15
N ILE A 101 -1.68 -2.17 13.49
CA ILE A 101 -2.12 -1.01 12.67
C ILE A 101 -0.97 -0.06 12.37
N VAL A 102 -0.04 0.13 13.29
CA VAL A 102 1.10 1.05 13.15
C VAL A 102 2.37 0.31 12.72
N VAL A 103 2.66 -0.80 13.38
CA VAL A 103 3.91 -1.56 13.17
C VAL A 103 3.98 -2.12 11.76
N TYR A 104 2.88 -2.65 11.22
CA TYR A 104 2.89 -3.25 9.88
C TYR A 104 3.26 -2.24 8.77
N PRO A 105 2.60 -1.08 8.62
CA PRO A 105 3.00 -0.11 7.62
C PRO A 105 4.40 0.48 7.90
N MET A 106 4.76 0.73 9.17
CA MET A 106 6.09 1.25 9.51
C MET A 106 7.21 0.29 9.13
N VAL A 107 7.08 -0.99 9.48
CA VAL A 107 8.05 -2.03 9.11
C VAL A 107 8.10 -2.20 7.60
N THR A 108 6.96 -2.15 6.92
CA THR A 108 6.92 -2.22 5.44
C THR A 108 7.69 -1.06 4.81
N ILE A 109 7.44 0.18 5.24
CA ILE A 109 8.13 1.38 4.75
C ILE A 109 9.63 1.30 5.06
N TYR A 110 9.99 0.88 6.27
CA TYR A 110 11.39 0.67 6.65
C TYR A 110 12.08 -0.34 5.71
N CYS A 111 11.46 -1.50 5.50
CA CYS A 111 12.00 -2.54 4.63
C CYS A 111 12.22 -2.04 3.21
N ILE A 112 11.24 -1.38 2.60
CA ILE A 112 11.39 -0.91 1.20
C ILE A 112 12.43 0.20 1.03
N VAL A 113 12.67 1.01 2.07
CA VAL A 113 13.69 2.07 2.05
C VAL A 113 15.08 1.48 2.26
N VAL A 114 15.27 0.64 3.29
CA VAL A 114 16.59 0.07 3.61
C VAL A 114 17.10 -0.89 2.53
N THR A 115 16.18 -1.48 1.77
CA THR A 115 16.50 -2.36 0.62
C THR A 115 16.65 -1.58 -0.69
N ALA A 116 16.69 -0.24 -0.65
CA ALA A 116 16.84 0.62 -1.82
C ALA A 116 15.80 0.38 -2.94
N ASN A 117 14.59 -0.05 -2.57
CA ASN A 117 13.51 -0.20 -3.53
C ASN A 117 12.75 1.11 -3.70
N HIS A 118 12.49 1.84 -2.62
CA HIS A 118 11.70 3.08 -2.68
C HIS A 118 12.38 4.24 -1.95
N TYR A 119 12.21 5.45 -2.49
CA TYR A 119 12.46 6.67 -1.75
C TYR A 119 11.30 6.94 -0.78
N ILE A 120 11.55 7.75 0.24
CA ILE A 120 10.51 8.22 1.17
C ILE A 120 9.40 8.96 0.39
N SER A 121 9.75 9.69 -0.68
CA SER A 121 8.78 10.34 -1.57
C SER A 121 7.78 9.36 -2.18
N ASP A 122 8.22 8.14 -2.52
CA ASP A 122 7.36 7.13 -3.13
C ASP A 122 6.36 6.59 -2.12
N ALA A 123 6.79 6.42 -0.87
CA ALA A 123 5.92 6.07 0.25
C ALA A 123 4.88 7.16 0.52
N LEU A 124 5.30 8.44 0.56
CA LEU A 124 4.40 9.58 0.69
C LEU A 124 3.39 9.64 -0.47
N GLY A 125 3.85 9.44 -1.70
CA GLY A 125 2.98 9.34 -2.88
C GLY A 125 1.94 8.23 -2.74
N GLY A 126 2.33 7.07 -2.21
CA GLY A 126 1.41 5.97 -1.91
C GLY A 126 0.33 6.36 -0.90
N LEU A 127 0.72 7.03 0.20
CA LEU A 127 -0.25 7.52 1.20
C LEU A 127 -1.21 8.55 0.61
N VAL A 128 -0.73 9.47 -0.22
CA VAL A 128 -1.56 10.47 -0.92
C VAL A 128 -2.56 9.79 -1.85
N VAL A 129 -2.12 8.82 -2.65
CA VAL A 129 -3.00 8.06 -3.56
C VAL A 129 -4.08 7.29 -2.78
N LEU A 130 -3.72 6.66 -1.67
CA LEU A 130 -4.67 5.96 -0.81
C LEU A 130 -5.69 6.95 -0.19
N ALA A 131 -5.22 8.07 0.35
CA ALA A 131 -6.08 9.10 0.94
C ALA A 131 -7.07 9.68 -0.09
N PHE A 132 -6.59 9.97 -1.31
CA PHE A 132 -7.43 10.44 -2.40
C PHE A 132 -8.47 9.38 -2.79
N SER A 133 -8.06 8.12 -2.94
CA SER A 133 -8.95 7.02 -3.29
C SER A 133 -10.04 6.82 -2.23
N TYR A 134 -9.67 6.86 -0.95
CA TYR A 134 -10.61 6.81 0.17
C TYR A 134 -11.60 7.98 0.12
N ALA A 135 -11.11 9.21 -0.07
CA ALA A 135 -11.94 10.40 -0.14
C ALA A 135 -12.94 10.35 -1.31
N ALA A 136 -12.50 9.89 -2.48
CA ALA A 136 -13.35 9.74 -3.66
C ALA A 136 -14.47 8.72 -3.42
N VAL A 137 -14.14 7.56 -2.85
CA VAL A 137 -15.13 6.53 -2.52
C VAL A 137 -16.10 7.00 -1.44
N HIS A 138 -15.58 7.64 -0.39
CA HIS A 138 -16.41 8.20 0.67
C HIS A 138 -17.37 9.27 0.14
N PHE A 139 -16.88 10.18 -0.69
CA PHE A 139 -17.70 11.21 -1.33
C PHE A 139 -18.80 10.61 -2.20
N TYR A 140 -18.48 9.58 -3.00
CA TYR A 140 -19.46 8.87 -3.81
C TYR A 140 -20.60 8.29 -2.96
N TYR A 141 -20.28 7.61 -1.84
CA TYR A 141 -21.30 7.03 -0.96
C TYR A 141 -22.14 8.09 -0.24
N VAL A 142 -21.51 9.17 0.25
CA VAL A 142 -22.23 10.29 0.85
C VAL A 142 -23.16 10.95 -0.16
N PHE A 143 -22.69 11.22 -1.38
CA PHE A 143 -23.53 11.80 -2.43
C PHE A 143 -24.72 10.89 -2.78
N LYS A 144 -24.46 9.59 -3.01
CA LYS A 144 -25.49 8.61 -3.36
C LYS A 144 -26.55 8.43 -2.27
N SER A 145 -26.13 8.38 -0.99
CA SER A 145 -27.06 8.24 0.15
C SER A 145 -27.99 9.44 0.28
N ARG A 146 -27.50 10.66 0.03
CA ARG A 146 -28.33 11.88 0.03
C ARG A 146 -29.37 11.85 -1.09
N SER A 147 -28.99 11.43 -2.30
CA SER A 147 -29.92 11.29 -3.42
C SER A 147 -30.98 10.22 -3.16
N TYR A 148 -30.61 9.10 -2.52
CA TYR A 148 -31.55 8.04 -2.14
C TYR A 148 -32.60 8.55 -1.13
N VAL A 149 -32.17 9.26 -0.09
CA VAL A 149 -33.09 9.84 0.91
C VAL A 149 -33.99 10.91 0.28
N ALA A 150 -33.46 11.77 -0.58
CA ALA A 150 -34.26 12.80 -1.27
C ALA A 150 -35.30 12.21 -2.24
N SER A 151 -35.03 11.04 -2.83
CA SER A 151 -35.96 10.36 -3.76
C SER A 151 -37.10 9.59 -3.08
N ARG A 152 -37.00 9.32 -1.77
CA ARG A 152 -38.11 8.70 -1.03
C ARG A 152 -39.12 9.78 -0.66
N THR A 153 -40.23 9.82 -1.40
CA THR A 153 -41.44 10.51 -0.95
C THR A 153 -41.82 9.96 0.43
N PRO A 154 -41.95 10.77 1.48
CA PRO A 154 -42.48 10.28 2.75
C PRO A 154 -43.87 9.71 2.47
N LEU A 155 -44.08 8.44 2.83
CA LEU A 155 -45.41 7.81 2.81
C LEU A 155 -46.27 8.51 3.85
N THR A 156 -46.91 9.61 3.44
CA THR A 156 -47.90 10.35 4.23
C THR A 156 -49.32 9.85 3.99
N SER A 157 -49.51 8.63 3.45
CA SER A 157 -50.86 8.05 3.37
C SER A 157 -51.33 7.73 4.79
N PRO A 158 -52.41 8.37 5.29
CA PRO A 158 -53.02 7.97 6.55
C PRO A 158 -53.46 6.52 6.41
N LEU A 159 -53.16 5.68 7.41
CA LEU A 159 -53.74 4.34 7.49
C LEU A 159 -55.26 4.49 7.57
N PRO A 160 -56.04 3.76 6.75
CA PRO A 160 -57.49 3.73 6.90
C PRO A 160 -57.81 3.03 8.22
N TYR A 161 -58.26 3.80 9.20
CA TYR A 161 -59.05 3.31 10.32
C TYR A 161 -60.51 3.28 9.91
#